data_AF-A0A850A0N6-F1
#
_entry.id   AF-A0A850A0N6-F1
#
_cell.length_a   1.000
_cell.length_b   1.000
_cell.length_c   1.000
_cell.angle_alpha   90.00
_cell.angle_beta   90.00
_cell.angle_gamma   90.00
#
_symmetry.space_group_name_H-M   'P 1'
#
loop_
_entity.id
_entity.type
_entity.pdbx_description
1 polymer ?
#
loop_
_entity_poly.entity_id
_entity_poly.type
_entity_poly.pdbx_seq_one_letter_code
_entity_poly.pdbx_strand_id
1 'polypeptide(L)'
;MASFHDLSHLWSTLTEIDTGAIREQVQTPLRVAILGSDAAAAHWLADALRADPFSGDLISLPRTLGVYLLPVGAEALQEAARADLTLFVLPAAQEDIAQPVQAYRALRAENQAQTVVVLHLTGEKQLERLGAERRNWRGAAETLADPDAADALAATLIPTLLRLFPDRHVALAHHLPALRAAVARDLIQEASLANAGYAASTGLAEILPVFTIPFNVADMVVLTKNQALLAYKLALALGQDISVQQMATQLAGVLGGGFIWREMARRLVGFIPVWGLLPKIAVAYAGTYATGMAVFTWYAHGRKLTPARMRQLYKEAAIEGKARAKALIPKKRPHLRLPLPRRKHQKSIIFD
;
A
#
# COMPACT_ATOMS: atom_id res chain seq x y z
N MET A 1 10.08 -15.39 -30.18
CA MET A 1 11.19 -14.65 -29.53
C MET A 1 10.72 -13.23 -29.29
N ALA A 2 10.96 -12.63 -28.12
CA ALA A 2 10.69 -11.19 -27.93
C ALA A 2 11.67 -10.41 -28.80
N SER A 3 11.19 -9.47 -29.61
CA SER A 3 12.06 -8.58 -30.37
C SER A 3 12.82 -7.68 -29.39
N PHE A 4 14.13 -7.47 -29.62
CA PHE A 4 14.93 -6.48 -28.89
C PHE A 4 14.30 -5.08 -28.92
N HIS A 5 13.49 -4.80 -29.95
CA HIS A 5 12.79 -3.53 -30.13
C HIS A 5 11.67 -3.31 -29.08
N ASP A 6 10.93 -4.36 -28.69
CA ASP A 6 9.86 -4.27 -27.68
C ASP A 6 10.42 -3.99 -26.28
N LEU A 7 11.59 -4.58 -25.99
CA LEU A 7 12.30 -4.31 -24.76
C LEU A 7 12.74 -2.85 -24.71
N SER A 8 13.37 -2.33 -25.78
CA SER A 8 13.86 -0.94 -25.84
C SER A 8 12.77 0.12 -25.59
N HIS A 9 11.54 -0.07 -26.10
CA HIS A 9 10.41 0.83 -25.87
C HIS A 9 9.83 0.74 -24.46
N LEU A 10 9.81 -0.47 -23.86
CA LEU A 10 9.45 -0.62 -22.45
C LEU A 10 10.51 0.07 -21.55
N TRP A 11 11.79 -0.03 -21.91
CA TRP A 11 12.89 0.61 -21.19
C TRP A 11 12.79 2.13 -21.19
N SER A 12 12.54 2.76 -22.34
CA SER A 12 12.37 4.23 -22.43
C SER A 12 11.17 4.72 -21.61
N THR A 13 10.11 3.92 -21.58
CA THR A 13 8.90 4.22 -20.81
C THR A 13 9.13 4.14 -19.29
N LEU A 14 9.95 3.20 -18.83
CA LEU A 14 10.28 3.04 -17.41
C LEU A 14 11.24 4.11 -16.89
N THR A 15 12.16 4.59 -17.73
CA THR A 15 13.09 5.68 -17.39
C THR A 15 12.43 7.03 -17.18
N GLU A 16 11.20 7.22 -17.67
CA GLU A 16 10.39 8.42 -17.45
C GLU A 16 9.58 8.41 -16.14
N ILE A 17 9.58 7.30 -15.40
CA ILE A 17 8.88 7.25 -14.11
C ILE A 17 9.73 8.01 -13.09
N ASP A 18 9.25 9.16 -12.62
CA ASP A 18 9.85 9.84 -11.48
C ASP A 18 9.65 9.01 -10.21
N THR A 19 10.66 8.24 -9.86
CA THR A 19 10.73 7.48 -8.62
C THR A 19 11.54 8.19 -7.54
N GLY A 20 12.00 9.42 -7.79
CA GLY A 20 12.81 10.20 -6.85
C GLY A 20 12.12 10.33 -5.51
N ALA A 21 10.85 10.76 -5.52
CA ALA A 21 10.06 10.93 -4.31
C ALA A 21 9.90 9.63 -3.50
N ILE A 22 9.65 8.48 -4.14
CA ILE A 22 9.48 7.19 -3.45
C ILE A 22 10.81 6.73 -2.85
N ARG A 23 11.90 6.91 -3.59
CA ARG A 23 13.24 6.52 -3.12
C ARG A 23 13.69 7.41 -1.96
N GLU A 24 13.45 8.71 -2.05
CA GLU A 24 13.74 9.68 -0.99
C GLU A 24 13.00 9.33 0.32
N GLN A 25 11.73 8.91 0.24
CA GLN A 25 10.96 8.46 1.40
C GLN A 25 11.64 7.31 2.14
N VAL A 26 12.18 6.34 1.39
CA VAL A 26 12.83 5.14 1.95
C VAL A 26 14.24 5.46 2.45
N GLN A 27 14.97 6.32 1.75
CA GLN A 27 16.31 6.78 2.14
C GLN A 27 16.29 7.67 3.38
N THR A 28 15.19 8.38 3.62
CA THR A 28 14.97 9.12 4.85
C THR A 28 14.87 8.12 6.01
N PRO A 29 15.81 8.16 6.98
CA PRO A 29 15.77 7.25 8.11
C PRO A 29 14.42 7.32 8.84
N LEU A 30 14.00 6.19 9.41
CA LEU A 30 12.90 6.14 10.35
C LEU A 30 13.49 5.78 11.72
N ARG A 31 13.40 6.68 12.68
CA ARG A 31 13.82 6.46 14.06
C ARG A 31 12.59 6.19 14.92
N VAL A 32 12.62 5.09 15.64
CA VAL A 32 11.57 4.62 16.52
C VAL A 32 12.15 4.42 17.91
N ALA A 33 11.56 5.06 18.90
CA ALA A 33 11.90 4.89 20.31
C ALA A 33 10.79 4.10 21.01
N ILE A 34 11.13 2.99 21.65
CA ILE A 34 10.22 2.24 22.53
C ILE A 34 10.54 2.62 23.97
N LEU A 35 9.55 3.14 24.70
CA LEU A 35 9.67 3.46 26.13
C LEU A 35 8.71 2.59 26.93
N GLY A 36 9.18 2.02 28.04
CA GLY A 36 8.34 1.23 28.93
C GLY A 36 9.03 0.96 30.26
N SER A 37 8.24 0.80 31.32
CA SER A 37 8.77 0.39 32.64
C SER A 37 9.06 -1.10 32.70
N ASP A 38 8.34 -1.91 31.91
CA ASP A 38 8.52 -3.36 31.84
C ASP A 38 9.48 -3.73 30.70
N ALA A 39 10.60 -4.34 31.06
CA ALA A 39 11.63 -4.73 30.10
C ALA A 39 11.15 -5.82 29.14
N ALA A 40 10.38 -6.81 29.62
CA ALA A 40 9.91 -7.91 28.78
C ALA A 40 8.93 -7.40 27.71
N ALA A 41 7.99 -6.52 28.10
CA ALA A 41 7.04 -5.89 27.20
C ALA A 41 7.72 -4.99 26.15
N ALA A 42 8.69 -4.19 26.57
CA ALA A 42 9.43 -3.30 25.66
C ALA A 42 10.26 -4.10 24.63
N HIS A 43 10.94 -5.17 25.08
CA HIS A 43 11.71 -6.04 24.17
C HIS A 43 10.81 -6.90 23.29
N TRP A 44 9.67 -7.39 23.80
CA TRP A 44 8.67 -8.09 23.00
C TRP A 44 8.20 -7.23 21.83
N LEU A 45 7.84 -5.97 22.08
CA LEU A 45 7.41 -5.07 20.99
C LEU A 45 8.55 -4.82 20.01
N ALA A 46 9.78 -4.67 20.51
CA ALA A 46 10.94 -4.46 19.68
C ALA A 46 11.18 -5.64 18.72
N ASP A 47 11.10 -6.86 19.23
CA ASP A 47 11.25 -8.07 18.42
C ASP A 47 10.06 -8.29 17.50
N ALA A 48 8.83 -8.04 17.96
CA ALA A 48 7.64 -8.11 17.13
C ALA A 48 7.69 -7.14 15.94
N LEU A 49 8.28 -5.95 16.10
CA LEU A 49 8.47 -4.99 15.00
C LEU A 49 9.60 -5.40 14.03
N ARG A 50 10.62 -6.12 14.52
CA ARG A 50 11.76 -6.65 13.73
C ARG A 50 11.45 -7.96 13.02
N ALA A 51 10.44 -8.70 13.48
CA ALA A 51 10.10 -10.00 12.94
C ALA A 51 9.66 -9.86 11.48
N ASP A 52 10.35 -10.57 10.59
CA ASP A 52 9.90 -10.72 9.22
C ASP A 52 8.68 -11.66 9.21
N PRO A 53 7.49 -11.20 8.77
CA PRO A 53 6.29 -12.03 8.77
C PRO A 53 6.36 -13.23 7.81
N PHE A 54 7.40 -13.33 6.98
CA PHE A 54 7.55 -14.39 5.96
C PHE A 54 8.53 -15.48 6.35
N SER A 55 9.66 -15.12 6.99
CA SER A 55 10.65 -16.10 7.45
C SER A 55 10.56 -16.38 8.96
N GLY A 56 9.98 -15.46 9.73
CA GLY A 56 10.01 -15.48 11.19
C GLY A 56 11.33 -14.98 11.79
N ASP A 57 12.30 -14.61 10.94
CA ASP A 57 13.60 -14.13 11.40
C ASP A 57 13.49 -12.71 11.97
N LEU A 58 14.30 -12.42 12.98
CA LEU A 58 14.46 -11.07 13.49
C LEU A 58 15.47 -10.32 12.63
N ILE A 59 15.03 -9.23 12.02
CA ILE A 59 15.91 -8.35 11.24
C ILE A 59 16.56 -7.34 12.19
N SER A 60 17.88 -7.19 12.09
CA SER A 60 18.63 -6.23 12.90
C SER A 60 18.33 -4.79 12.46
N LEU A 61 17.93 -3.93 13.40
CA LEU A 61 17.52 -2.54 13.17
C LEU A 61 18.26 -1.52 14.06
N PRO A 62 19.61 -1.56 14.16
CA PRO A 62 20.35 -0.82 15.19
C PRO A 62 20.29 0.71 15.06
N ARG A 63 19.95 1.24 13.88
CA ARG A 63 19.83 2.69 13.62
C ARG A 63 18.38 3.18 13.54
N THR A 64 17.44 2.24 13.56
CA THR A 64 16.01 2.49 13.33
C THR A 64 15.25 2.35 14.64
N LEU A 65 15.60 1.39 15.51
CA LEU A 65 14.80 1.04 16.68
C LEU A 65 15.63 1.05 17.96
N GLY A 66 15.32 1.97 18.87
CA GLY A 66 15.90 2.04 20.22
C GLY A 66 14.90 1.65 21.30
N VAL A 67 15.37 0.97 22.35
CA VAL A 67 14.56 0.60 23.53
C VAL A 67 15.10 1.31 24.75
N TYR A 68 14.23 2.02 25.48
CA TYR A 68 14.56 2.87 26.61
C TYR A 68 13.69 2.46 27.82
N LEU A 69 14.31 1.83 28.81
CA LEU A 69 13.60 1.38 30.01
C LEU A 69 13.42 2.53 30.99
N LEU A 70 12.23 2.63 31.58
CA LEU A 70 11.91 3.65 32.57
C LEU A 70 12.28 3.19 34.00
N PRO A 71 12.76 4.10 34.87
CA PRO A 71 13.03 5.51 34.61
C PRO A 71 14.26 5.71 33.70
N VAL A 72 14.13 6.64 32.75
CA VAL A 72 15.18 6.96 31.77
C VAL A 72 15.90 8.25 32.15
N GLY A 73 17.21 8.30 31.95
CA GLY A 73 18.01 9.52 32.16
C GLY A 73 17.70 10.62 31.13
N ALA A 74 18.08 11.86 31.44
CA ALA A 74 17.79 13.01 30.58
C ALA A 74 18.38 12.88 29.16
N GLU A 75 19.61 12.37 29.03
CA GLU A 75 20.27 12.18 27.73
C GLU A 75 19.53 11.16 26.85
N ALA A 76 19.19 10.00 27.40
CA ALA A 76 18.45 8.96 26.69
C ALA A 76 17.01 9.41 26.33
N LEU A 77 16.38 10.24 27.17
CA LEU A 77 15.10 10.86 26.83
C LEU A 77 15.22 11.85 25.68
N GLN A 78 16.27 12.68 25.66
CA GLN A 78 16.55 13.59 24.55
C GLN A 78 16.83 12.83 23.25
N GLU A 79 17.51 11.69 23.32
CA GLU A 79 17.70 10.81 22.17
C GLU A 79 16.35 10.26 21.67
N ALA A 80 15.51 9.75 22.58
CA ALA A 80 14.17 9.30 22.26
C ALA A 80 13.29 10.41 21.66
N ALA A 81 13.43 11.66 22.11
CA ALA A 81 12.70 12.81 21.59
C ALA A 81 13.11 13.21 20.15
N ARG A 82 14.26 12.74 19.66
CA ARG A 82 14.73 12.91 18.27
C ARG A 82 14.20 11.82 17.33
N ALA A 83 13.44 10.85 17.83
CA ALA A 83 12.81 9.82 17.01
C ALA A 83 11.63 10.38 16.19
N ASP A 84 11.36 9.79 15.02
CA ASP A 84 10.16 10.11 14.22
C ASP A 84 8.88 9.60 14.91
N LEU A 85 9.01 8.51 15.67
CA LEU A 85 7.93 7.81 16.35
C LEU A 85 8.38 7.35 17.74
N THR A 86 7.55 7.62 18.75
CA THR A 86 7.72 7.04 20.09
C THR A 86 6.56 6.10 20.41
N LEU A 87 6.89 4.88 20.82
CA LEU A 87 5.95 3.87 21.28
C LEU A 87 6.09 3.71 22.79
N PHE A 88 5.10 4.16 23.55
CA PHE A 88 5.01 3.83 24.97
C PHE A 88 4.33 2.47 25.12
N VAL A 89 4.96 1.55 25.83
CA VAL A 89 4.41 0.21 26.08
C VAL A 89 3.99 0.11 27.54
N LEU A 90 2.70 -0.17 27.75
CA LEU A 90 2.08 -0.27 29.06
C LEU A 90 1.45 -1.67 29.22
N PRO A 91 2.04 -2.56 30.02
CA PRO A 91 1.43 -3.86 30.33
C PRO A 91 0.11 -3.71 31.09
N ALA A 92 -0.85 -4.58 30.81
CA ALA A 92 -2.13 -4.70 31.52
C ALA A 92 -2.00 -4.79 33.04
N ALA A 93 -0.93 -5.41 33.53
CA ALA A 93 -0.68 -5.62 34.95
C ALA A 93 -0.05 -4.40 35.64
N GLN A 94 0.33 -3.36 34.89
CA GLN A 94 0.98 -2.18 35.45
C GLN A 94 -0.06 -1.28 36.13
N GLU A 95 -0.09 -1.29 37.46
CA GLU A 95 -0.99 -0.45 38.26
C GLU A 95 -0.47 1.00 38.40
N ASP A 96 0.85 1.19 38.52
CA ASP A 96 1.46 2.52 38.62
C ASP A 96 1.98 2.99 37.26
N ILE A 97 1.32 4.01 36.71
CA ILE A 97 1.68 4.67 35.45
C ILE A 97 2.36 6.03 35.65
N ALA A 98 2.71 6.42 36.87
CA ALA A 98 3.29 7.73 37.16
C ALA A 98 4.61 7.96 36.39
N GLN A 99 5.49 6.96 36.36
CA GLN A 99 6.75 7.02 35.62
C GLN A 99 6.55 7.15 34.10
N PRO A 100 5.77 6.29 33.43
CA PRO A 100 5.41 6.48 32.03
C PRO A 100 4.82 7.86 31.72
N VAL A 101 3.90 8.35 32.57
CA VAL A 101 3.27 9.66 32.37
C VAL A 101 4.28 10.81 32.55
N GLN A 102 5.21 10.70 33.50
CA GLN A 102 6.28 11.69 33.67
C GLN A 102 7.21 11.71 32.46
N ALA A 103 7.63 10.53 31.98
CA ALA A 103 8.47 10.42 30.78
C ALA A 103 7.76 10.97 29.54
N TYR A 104 6.46 10.70 29.38
CA TYR A 104 5.65 11.27 28.30
C TYR A 104 5.60 12.80 28.33
N ARG A 105 5.36 13.38 29.52
CA ARG A 105 5.33 14.85 29.68
C ARG A 105 6.69 15.47 29.37
N ALA A 106 7.77 14.84 29.83
CA ALA A 106 9.13 15.32 29.56
C ALA A 106 9.49 15.20 28.07
N LEU A 107 9.15 14.08 27.41
CA LEU A 107 9.30 13.91 25.97
C LEU A 107 8.52 14.97 25.17
N ARG A 108 7.26 15.25 25.57
CA ARG A 108 6.44 16.30 24.94
C ARG A 108 6.97 17.71 25.18
N ALA A 109 7.63 17.96 26.31
CA ALA A 109 8.28 19.24 26.58
C ALA A 109 9.51 19.43 25.69
N GLU A 110 10.26 18.36 25.40
CA GLU A 110 11.41 18.37 24.49
C GLU A 110 10.98 18.48 23.01
N ASN A 111 9.97 17.71 22.60
CA ASN A 111 9.47 17.69 21.24
C ASN A 111 7.94 17.56 21.19
N GLN A 112 7.27 18.71 21.12
CA GLN A 112 5.80 18.77 21.10
C GLN A 112 5.20 18.09 19.85
N ALA A 113 5.88 18.17 18.70
CA ALA A 113 5.39 17.68 17.41
C ALA A 113 5.63 16.18 17.18
N GLN A 114 6.34 15.50 18.07
CA GLN A 114 6.67 14.09 17.92
C GLN A 114 5.41 13.22 17.83
N THR A 115 5.41 12.25 16.92
CA THR A 115 4.35 11.25 16.85
C THR A 115 4.53 10.26 18.00
N VAL A 116 3.51 10.17 18.87
CA VAL A 116 3.53 9.24 20.02
C VAL A 116 2.34 8.31 19.94
N VAL A 117 2.59 7.02 20.13
CA VAL A 117 1.56 5.98 20.29
C VAL A 117 1.74 5.33 21.66
N VAL A 118 0.66 5.25 22.42
CA VAL A 118 0.59 4.47 23.66
C VAL A 118 -0.03 3.13 23.31
N LEU A 119 0.77 2.08 23.41
CA LEU A 119 0.38 0.70 23.24
C LEU A 119 0.10 0.09 24.61
N HIS A 120 -1.16 -0.15 24.89
CA HIS A 120 -1.55 -0.92 26.06
C HIS A 120 -1.52 -2.40 25.67
N LEU A 121 -0.70 -3.19 26.35
CA LEU A 121 -0.70 -4.64 26.17
C LEU A 121 -1.82 -5.20 27.03
N THR A 122 -2.95 -5.53 26.41
CA THR A 122 -4.21 -5.81 27.12
C THR A 122 -4.93 -7.03 26.58
N GLY A 123 -5.61 -7.75 27.47
CA GLY A 123 -6.83 -8.49 27.12
C GLY A 123 -8.07 -7.59 27.19
N GLU A 124 -9.12 -7.89 26.41
CA GLU A 124 -10.34 -7.07 26.16
C GLU A 124 -11.02 -6.45 27.40
N LYS A 125 -10.84 -7.01 28.60
CA LYS A 125 -11.54 -6.59 29.84
C LYS A 125 -11.09 -5.25 30.44
N GLN A 126 -10.04 -4.62 29.89
CA GLN A 126 -9.50 -3.34 30.40
C GLN A 126 -9.94 -2.10 29.62
N LEU A 127 -10.72 -2.26 28.54
CA LEU A 127 -11.21 -1.13 27.74
C LEU A 127 -11.98 -0.08 28.55
N GLU A 128 -12.66 -0.48 29.62
CA GLU A 128 -13.42 0.43 30.49
C GLU A 128 -12.52 1.32 31.39
N ARG A 129 -11.34 0.84 31.79
CA ARG A 129 -10.38 1.62 32.61
C ARG A 129 -9.65 2.70 31.82
N LEU A 130 -9.45 2.49 30.52
CA LEU A 130 -8.73 3.42 29.64
C LEU A 130 -9.28 4.84 29.68
N GLY A 131 -10.60 5.03 29.85
CA GLY A 131 -11.25 6.34 29.79
C GLY A 131 -10.70 7.39 30.78
N ALA A 132 -10.25 6.98 31.96
CA ALA A 132 -9.62 7.87 32.93
C ALA A 132 -8.15 8.17 32.55
N GLU A 133 -7.43 7.15 32.10
CA GLU A 133 -6.00 7.23 31.75
C GLU A 133 -5.73 7.98 30.45
N ARG A 134 -6.66 7.98 29.47
CA ARG A 134 -6.52 8.74 28.20
C ARG A 134 -6.22 10.22 28.41
N ARG A 135 -6.65 10.79 29.55
CA ARG A 135 -6.38 12.18 29.91
C ARG A 135 -4.89 12.46 30.16
N ASN A 136 -4.13 11.45 30.56
CA ASN A 136 -2.70 11.56 30.79
C ASN A 136 -1.89 11.58 29.48
N TRP A 137 -2.47 11.05 28.40
CA TRP A 137 -1.83 10.85 27.10
C TRP A 137 -2.31 11.82 26.02
N ARG A 138 -2.79 13.01 26.41
CA ARG A 138 -3.32 14.02 25.47
C ARG A 138 -2.36 14.28 24.32
N GLY A 139 -2.83 14.11 23.09
CA GLY A 139 -2.06 14.31 21.86
C GLY A 139 -1.33 13.06 21.36
N ALA A 140 -1.34 11.95 22.09
CA ALA A 140 -0.90 10.65 21.59
C ALA A 140 -2.06 9.87 20.97
N ALA A 141 -1.74 9.00 20.01
CA ALA A 141 -2.66 7.94 19.62
C ALA A 141 -2.59 6.81 20.65
N GLU A 142 -3.71 6.12 20.89
CA GLU A 142 -3.76 4.98 21.81
C GLU A 142 -4.26 3.76 21.07
N THR A 143 -3.62 2.61 21.33
CA THR A 143 -3.97 1.34 20.71
C THR A 143 -3.74 0.19 21.68
N LEU A 144 -4.32 -0.97 21.38
CA LEU A 144 -4.31 -2.16 22.23
C LEU A 144 -3.66 -3.30 21.47
N ALA A 145 -2.80 -4.10 22.10
CA ALA A 145 -2.36 -5.36 21.52
C ALA A 145 -2.41 -6.47 22.56
N ASP A 146 -2.79 -7.66 22.15
CA ASP A 146 -2.67 -8.87 22.94
C ASP A 146 -1.38 -9.58 22.50
N PRO A 147 -0.32 -9.64 23.35
CA PRO A 147 0.93 -10.31 23.00
C PRO A 147 0.80 -11.78 22.61
N ASP A 148 -0.27 -12.44 23.05
CA ASP A 148 -0.52 -13.86 22.79
C ASP A 148 -1.30 -14.09 21.49
N ALA A 149 -1.85 -13.02 20.87
CA ALA A 149 -2.56 -13.11 19.60
C ALA A 149 -1.58 -13.23 18.43
N ALA A 150 -1.88 -14.14 17.50
CA ALA A 150 -1.06 -14.36 16.30
C ALA A 150 -0.92 -13.10 15.41
N ASP A 151 -1.89 -12.19 15.48
CA ASP A 151 -1.97 -10.95 14.72
C ASP A 151 -1.91 -9.70 15.61
N ALA A 152 -1.31 -9.81 16.81
CA ALA A 152 -1.24 -8.80 17.86
C ALA A 152 -1.02 -7.36 17.36
N LEU A 153 -0.06 -7.15 16.45
CA LEU A 153 0.24 -5.84 15.88
C LEU A 153 -0.63 -5.52 14.66
N ALA A 154 -0.96 -6.52 13.85
CA ALA A 154 -1.64 -6.35 12.57
C ALA A 154 -3.10 -5.90 12.73
N ALA A 155 -3.76 -6.31 13.82
CA ALA A 155 -5.13 -5.91 14.10
C ALA A 155 -5.26 -4.44 14.52
N THR A 156 -4.24 -3.85 15.15
CA THR A 156 -4.40 -2.61 15.91
C THR A 156 -3.25 -1.59 15.72
N LEU A 157 -2.01 -1.96 16.06
CA LEU A 157 -0.86 -1.05 15.99
C LEU A 157 -0.55 -0.67 14.54
N ILE A 158 -0.46 -1.65 13.65
CA ILE A 158 -0.10 -1.42 12.24
C ILE A 158 -1.11 -0.47 11.56
N PRO A 159 -2.44 -0.70 11.61
CA PRO A 159 -3.41 0.26 11.07
C PRO A 159 -3.28 1.67 11.66
N THR A 160 -2.94 1.77 12.95
CA THR A 160 -2.71 3.05 13.61
C THR A 160 -1.49 3.77 13.06
N LEU A 161 -0.37 3.05 12.87
CA LEU A 161 0.84 3.61 12.27
C LEU A 161 0.61 4.06 10.83
N LEU A 162 -0.08 3.26 10.02
CA LEU A 162 -0.39 3.62 8.63
C LEU A 162 -1.28 4.87 8.55
N ARG A 163 -2.21 5.07 9.50
CA ARG A 163 -3.02 6.29 9.58
C ARG A 163 -2.21 7.52 10.01
N LEU A 164 -1.22 7.36 10.89
CA LEU A 164 -0.38 8.46 11.37
C LEU A 164 0.66 8.90 10.33
N PHE A 165 1.03 8.02 9.40
CA PHE A 165 2.03 8.26 8.37
C PHE A 165 1.49 7.96 6.95
N PRO A 166 0.43 8.65 6.49
CA PRO A 166 -0.29 8.30 5.26
C PRO A 166 0.61 8.27 4.02
N ASP A 167 1.63 9.13 3.95
CA ASP A 167 2.52 9.26 2.79
C ASP A 167 3.85 8.51 2.94
N ARG A 168 4.04 7.75 4.04
CA ARG A 168 5.29 7.03 4.32
C ARG A 168 5.11 5.52 4.49
N HIS A 169 4.01 4.92 4.01
CA HIS A 169 3.77 3.47 4.17
C HIS A 169 4.90 2.59 3.65
N VAL A 170 5.45 2.91 2.47
CA VAL A 170 6.58 2.17 1.89
C VAL A 170 7.82 2.28 2.78
N ALA A 171 8.12 3.47 3.29
CA ALA A 171 9.24 3.69 4.20
C ALA A 171 9.04 2.97 5.55
N LEU A 172 7.82 3.01 6.09
CA LEU A 172 7.46 2.27 7.30
C LEU A 172 7.71 0.77 7.13
N ALA A 173 7.22 0.14 6.07
CA ALA A 173 7.44 -1.29 5.82
C ALA A 173 8.90 -1.64 5.50
N HIS A 174 9.61 -0.74 4.83
CA HIS A 174 11.04 -0.91 4.54
C HIS A 174 11.85 -1.01 5.85
N HIS A 175 11.60 -0.07 6.77
CA HIS A 175 12.33 0.05 8.03
C HIS A 175 11.79 -0.83 9.16
N LEU A 176 10.51 -1.21 9.13
CA LEU A 176 9.85 -2.04 10.14
C LEU A 176 9.24 -3.30 9.48
N PRO A 177 9.95 -4.45 9.52
CA PRO A 177 9.54 -5.70 8.88
C PRO A 177 8.11 -6.16 9.19
N ALA A 178 7.63 -5.94 10.41
CA ALA A 178 6.26 -6.31 10.80
C ALA A 178 5.17 -5.68 9.90
N LEU A 179 5.44 -4.52 9.28
CA LEU A 179 4.49 -3.80 8.44
C LEU A 179 4.47 -4.30 6.99
N ARG A 180 5.45 -5.11 6.57
CA ARG A 180 5.63 -5.56 5.19
C ARG A 180 4.40 -6.21 4.59
N ALA A 181 3.80 -7.16 5.30
CA ALA A 181 2.64 -7.89 4.81
C ALA A 181 1.40 -7.00 4.63
N ALA A 182 1.16 -6.09 5.58
CA ALA A 182 0.04 -5.16 5.52
C ALA A 182 0.21 -4.14 4.38
N VAL A 183 1.36 -3.47 4.33
CA VAL A 183 1.65 -2.47 3.29
C VAL A 183 1.67 -3.08 1.90
N ALA A 184 2.24 -4.28 1.73
CA ALA A 184 2.21 -4.96 0.43
C ALA A 184 0.78 -5.25 -0.04
N ARG A 185 -0.10 -5.70 0.87
CA ARG A 185 -1.50 -5.94 0.57
C ARG A 185 -2.21 -4.65 0.16
N ASP A 186 -2.00 -3.57 0.89
CA ASP A 186 -2.62 -2.27 0.63
C ASP A 186 -2.16 -1.73 -0.73
N LEU A 187 -0.86 -1.76 -1.03
CA LEU A 187 -0.31 -1.35 -2.33
C LEU A 187 -0.93 -2.13 -3.51
N ILE A 188 -1.07 -3.46 -3.38
CA ILE A 188 -1.66 -4.30 -4.41
C ILE A 188 -3.14 -3.96 -4.59
N GLN A 189 -3.87 -3.74 -3.49
CA GLN A 189 -5.29 -3.39 -3.53
C GLN A 189 -5.52 -2.01 -4.15
N GLU A 190 -4.76 -1.00 -3.74
CA GLU A 190 -4.82 0.36 -4.30
C GLU A 190 -4.56 0.37 -5.79
N ALA A 191 -3.48 -0.29 -6.25
CA ALA A 191 -3.16 -0.37 -7.67
C ALA A 191 -4.27 -1.11 -8.46
N SER A 192 -4.85 -2.16 -7.87
CA SER A 192 -5.95 -2.90 -8.51
C SER A 192 -7.21 -2.04 -8.63
N LEU A 193 -7.54 -1.26 -7.61
CA LEU A 193 -8.65 -0.31 -7.63
C LEU A 193 -8.42 0.84 -8.63
N ALA A 194 -7.20 1.39 -8.68
CA ALA A 194 -6.83 2.44 -9.62
C ALA A 194 -6.98 1.97 -11.07
N ASN A 195 -6.47 0.78 -11.40
CA ASN A 195 -6.59 0.20 -12.74
C ASN A 195 -8.05 -0.17 -13.08
N ALA A 196 -8.85 -0.60 -12.10
CA ALA A 196 -10.28 -0.82 -12.27
C ALA A 196 -11.03 0.49 -12.56
N GLY A 197 -10.72 1.56 -11.84
CA GLY A 197 -11.27 2.90 -12.06
C GLY A 197 -10.89 3.46 -13.44
N TYR A 198 -9.65 3.26 -13.87
CA TYR A 198 -9.20 3.62 -15.22
C TYR A 198 -9.94 2.83 -16.32
N ALA A 199 -10.12 1.52 -16.13
CA ALA A 199 -10.90 0.70 -17.05
C ALA A 199 -12.38 1.13 -17.10
N ALA A 200 -12.92 1.61 -15.98
CA ALA A 200 -14.29 2.15 -15.92
C ALA A 200 -14.41 3.47 -16.70
N SER A 201 -13.47 4.40 -16.52
CA SER A 201 -13.50 5.71 -17.19
C SER A 201 -13.31 5.57 -18.71
N THR A 202 -12.32 4.79 -19.14
CA THR A 202 -12.08 4.52 -20.58
C THR A 202 -13.21 3.73 -21.22
N GLY A 203 -13.74 2.71 -20.54
CA GLY A 203 -14.89 1.95 -21.02
C GLY A 203 -16.17 2.79 -21.14
N LEU A 204 -16.38 3.79 -20.28
CA LEU A 204 -17.47 4.76 -20.43
C LEU A 204 -17.23 5.73 -21.61
N ALA A 205 -15.98 6.15 -21.83
CA ALA A 205 -15.61 7.02 -22.94
C ALA A 205 -15.80 6.31 -24.30
N GLU A 206 -15.46 5.02 -24.42
CA GLU A 206 -15.71 4.20 -25.62
C GLU A 206 -17.21 4.07 -25.96
N ILE A 207 -18.08 4.12 -24.96
CA ILE A 207 -19.55 4.08 -25.15
C ILE A 207 -20.08 5.46 -25.62
N LEU A 208 -19.35 6.55 -25.37
CA LEU A 208 -19.72 7.90 -25.77
C LEU A 208 -19.01 8.29 -27.09
N PRO A 209 -19.72 8.38 -28.24
CA PRO A 209 -19.12 8.56 -29.57
C PRO A 209 -18.43 9.91 -29.82
N VAL A 210 -18.23 10.74 -28.79
CA VAL A 210 -17.63 12.09 -28.88
C VAL A 210 -16.10 12.05 -28.73
N PHE A 211 -15.53 10.98 -28.17
CA PHE A 211 -14.09 10.88 -27.92
C PHE A 211 -13.42 9.85 -28.85
N THR A 212 -13.11 10.25 -30.08
CA THR A 212 -12.31 9.48 -31.06
C THR A 212 -10.81 9.62 -30.81
N ILE A 213 -10.34 9.26 -29.61
CA ILE A 213 -8.91 9.10 -29.32
C ILE A 213 -8.57 7.60 -29.43
N PRO A 214 -7.51 7.19 -30.13
CA PRO A 214 -7.07 5.80 -30.13
C PRO A 214 -6.51 5.41 -28.75
N PHE A 215 -7.38 4.94 -27.86
CA PHE A 215 -7.06 4.58 -26.47
C PHE A 215 -6.03 3.43 -26.35
N ASN A 216 -5.88 2.59 -27.36
CA ASN A 216 -5.12 1.33 -27.29
C ASN A 216 -3.61 1.46 -26.94
N VAL A 217 -2.94 2.55 -27.32
CA VAL A 217 -1.48 2.70 -27.14
C VAL A 217 -1.13 3.48 -25.87
N ALA A 218 -1.85 4.57 -25.60
CA ALA A 218 -1.69 5.34 -24.36
C ALA A 218 -2.04 4.50 -23.13
N ASP A 219 -3.08 3.65 -23.22
CA ASP A 219 -3.48 2.73 -22.16
C ASP A 219 -2.35 1.76 -21.80
N MET A 220 -1.69 1.18 -22.80
CA MET A 220 -0.62 0.21 -22.57
C MET A 220 0.60 0.83 -21.87
N VAL A 221 0.92 2.08 -22.21
CA VAL A 221 2.03 2.84 -21.59
C VAL A 221 1.70 3.17 -20.14
N VAL A 222 0.51 3.70 -19.86
CA VAL A 222 0.06 4.06 -18.50
C VAL A 222 -0.08 2.84 -17.60
N LEU A 223 -0.70 1.75 -18.09
CA LEU A 223 -0.86 0.50 -17.33
C LEU A 223 0.48 -0.19 -17.05
N THR A 224 1.43 -0.13 -17.99
CA THR A 224 2.80 -0.62 -17.76
C THR A 224 3.52 0.20 -16.69
N LYS A 225 3.42 1.53 -16.73
CA LYS A 225 4.01 2.41 -15.71
C LYS A 225 3.43 2.13 -14.32
N ASN A 226 2.12 1.98 -14.20
CA ASN A 226 1.46 1.66 -12.91
C ASN A 226 1.91 0.31 -12.33
N GLN A 227 2.03 -0.72 -13.17
CA GLN A 227 2.47 -2.05 -12.70
C GLN A 227 3.96 -2.08 -12.34
N ALA A 228 4.80 -1.34 -13.07
CA ALA A 228 6.20 -1.18 -12.71
C ALA A 228 6.37 -0.39 -11.40
N LEU A 229 5.58 0.65 -11.20
CA LEU A 229 5.57 1.43 -9.97
C LEU A 229 5.11 0.61 -8.77
N LEU A 230 4.04 -0.19 -8.93
CA LEU A 230 3.59 -1.15 -7.91
C LEU A 230 4.72 -2.12 -7.56
N ALA A 231 5.34 -2.74 -8.57
CA ALA A 231 6.43 -3.67 -8.36
C ALA A 231 7.63 -3.04 -7.65
N TYR A 232 7.94 -1.78 -7.99
CA TYR A 232 8.98 -1.01 -7.34
C TYR A 232 8.66 -0.72 -5.87
N LYS A 233 7.46 -0.21 -5.58
CA LYS A 233 7.00 0.03 -4.21
C LYS A 233 6.99 -1.25 -3.38
N LEU A 234 6.59 -2.38 -3.96
CA LEU A 234 6.64 -3.69 -3.29
C LEU A 234 8.08 -4.11 -2.96
N ALA A 235 9.01 -3.97 -3.91
CA ALA A 235 10.42 -4.28 -3.67
C ALA A 235 10.97 -3.46 -2.49
N LEU A 236 10.75 -2.14 -2.53
CA LEU A 236 11.20 -1.22 -1.48
C LEU A 236 10.53 -1.53 -0.14
N ALA A 237 9.21 -1.71 -0.11
CA ALA A 237 8.48 -2.05 1.12
C ALA A 237 8.98 -3.35 1.74
N LEU A 238 9.42 -4.31 0.93
CA LEU A 238 10.00 -5.60 1.37
C LEU A 238 11.49 -5.49 1.72
N GLY A 239 12.01 -4.29 1.92
CA GLY A 239 13.39 -4.05 2.38
C GLY A 239 14.45 -4.10 1.29
N GLN A 240 14.08 -4.18 0.01
CA GLN A 240 15.08 -4.12 -1.07
C GLN A 240 15.54 -2.67 -1.29
N ASP A 241 16.84 -2.43 -1.34
CA ASP A 241 17.41 -1.15 -1.80
C ASP A 241 17.93 -1.32 -3.23
N ILE A 242 17.00 -1.27 -4.18
CA ILE A 242 17.29 -1.44 -5.59
C ILE A 242 16.74 -0.26 -6.40
N SER A 243 17.34 -0.01 -7.56
CA SER A 243 16.78 0.92 -8.53
C SER A 243 15.64 0.28 -9.31
N VAL A 244 14.83 1.09 -9.99
CA VAL A 244 13.79 0.62 -10.91
C VAL A 244 14.37 -0.27 -12.00
N GLN A 245 15.57 0.04 -12.49
CA GLN A 245 16.27 -0.73 -13.52
C GLN A 245 16.70 -2.10 -13.00
N GLN A 246 17.21 -2.17 -11.77
CA GLN A 246 17.56 -3.43 -11.11
C GLN A 246 16.30 -4.27 -10.85
N MET A 247 15.23 -3.66 -10.35
CA MET A 247 13.91 -4.30 -10.18
C MET A 247 13.41 -4.89 -11.50
N ALA A 248 13.43 -4.10 -12.58
CA ALA A 248 12.97 -4.55 -13.90
C ALA A 248 13.81 -5.71 -14.42
N THR A 249 15.13 -5.67 -14.23
CA THR A 249 16.06 -6.75 -14.63
C THR A 249 15.78 -8.04 -13.86
N GLN A 250 15.60 -7.93 -12.54
CA GLN A 250 15.25 -9.06 -11.67
C GLN A 250 13.92 -9.69 -12.09
N LEU A 251 12.88 -8.87 -12.26
CA LEU A 251 11.56 -9.35 -12.68
C LEU A 251 11.57 -9.91 -14.10
N ALA A 252 12.38 -9.38 -15.02
CA ALA A 252 12.52 -9.93 -16.37
C ALA A 252 13.09 -11.37 -16.34
N GLY A 253 14.12 -11.64 -15.54
CA GLY A 253 14.69 -12.98 -15.39
C GLY A 253 13.79 -13.95 -14.62
N VAL A 254 13.10 -13.45 -13.59
CA VAL A 254 12.29 -14.28 -12.68
C VAL A 254 10.91 -14.58 -13.25
N LEU A 255 10.21 -13.58 -13.78
CA LEU A 255 8.87 -13.76 -14.36
C LEU A 255 8.92 -14.27 -15.81
N GLY A 256 10.11 -14.59 -16.33
CA GLY A 256 10.29 -15.30 -17.59
C GLY A 256 10.01 -14.42 -18.82
N GLY A 257 10.73 -13.30 -18.94
CA GLY A 257 10.98 -12.59 -20.20
C GLY A 257 9.74 -12.45 -21.09
N GLY A 258 8.73 -11.71 -20.63
CA GLY A 258 7.59 -11.30 -21.45
C GLY A 258 6.55 -12.37 -21.79
N PHE A 259 6.62 -13.61 -21.29
CA PHE A 259 5.56 -14.61 -21.50
C PHE A 259 4.35 -14.40 -20.56
N ILE A 260 4.61 -14.10 -19.27
CA ILE A 260 3.56 -13.71 -18.32
C ILE A 260 2.90 -12.40 -18.77
N TRP A 261 3.71 -11.38 -19.11
CA TRP A 261 3.20 -10.08 -19.55
C TRP A 261 2.37 -10.16 -20.85
N ARG A 262 2.78 -10.98 -21.84
CA ARG A 262 2.01 -11.18 -23.09
C ARG A 262 0.75 -12.01 -22.91
N GLU A 263 0.74 -12.99 -22.01
CA GLU A 263 -0.48 -13.75 -21.71
C GLU A 263 -1.48 -12.90 -20.92
N MET A 264 -0.99 -12.06 -20.02
CA MET A 264 -1.81 -11.11 -19.26
C MET A 264 -2.34 -9.99 -20.16
N ALA A 265 -1.50 -9.42 -21.03
CA ALA A 265 -1.90 -8.45 -22.04
C ALA A 265 -2.89 -9.07 -23.06
N ARG A 266 -2.70 -10.31 -23.53
CA ARG A 266 -3.66 -10.99 -24.42
C ARG A 266 -4.98 -11.33 -23.74
N ARG A 267 -5.01 -11.60 -22.44
CA ARG A 267 -6.27 -11.82 -21.70
C ARG A 267 -6.98 -10.52 -21.34
N LEU A 268 -6.21 -9.46 -21.08
CA LEU A 268 -6.74 -8.11 -20.91
C LEU A 268 -7.31 -7.59 -22.23
N VAL A 269 -6.57 -7.67 -23.34
CA VAL A 269 -6.92 -7.08 -24.66
C VAL A 269 -7.82 -7.99 -25.51
N GLY A 270 -7.70 -9.32 -25.42
CA GLY A 270 -8.33 -10.27 -26.34
C GLY A 270 -9.81 -10.59 -26.10
N PHE A 271 -10.44 -10.06 -25.04
CA PHE A 271 -11.86 -10.28 -24.75
C PHE A 271 -12.69 -8.98 -24.65
N ILE A 272 -12.10 -7.83 -24.94
CA ILE A 272 -12.73 -6.52 -24.70
C ILE A 272 -13.92 -6.17 -25.63
N PRO A 273 -14.02 -6.60 -26.91
CA PRO A 273 -15.05 -6.00 -27.77
C PRO A 273 -16.51 -6.43 -27.48
N VAL A 274 -16.77 -7.51 -26.72
CA VAL A 274 -18.10 -8.17 -26.74
C VAL A 274 -18.84 -8.19 -25.40
N TRP A 275 -18.16 -8.09 -24.24
CA TRP A 275 -18.77 -8.50 -22.95
C TRP A 275 -19.26 -7.36 -22.03
N GLY A 276 -19.10 -6.11 -22.44
CA GLY A 276 -19.59 -4.93 -21.69
C GLY A 276 -18.64 -4.43 -20.59
N LEU A 277 -18.99 -3.26 -20.03
CA LEU A 277 -18.15 -2.48 -19.10
C LEU A 277 -17.75 -3.25 -17.82
N LEU A 278 -18.66 -4.05 -17.27
CA LEU A 278 -18.45 -4.73 -15.99
C LEU A 278 -17.36 -5.82 -16.04
N PRO A 279 -17.34 -6.72 -17.04
CA PRO A 279 -16.20 -7.62 -17.25
C PRO A 279 -14.87 -6.89 -17.48
N LYS A 280 -14.83 -5.77 -18.22
CA LYS A 280 -13.61 -4.98 -18.46
C LYS A 280 -12.97 -4.53 -17.14
N ILE A 281 -13.77 -3.93 -16.25
CA ILE A 281 -13.32 -3.45 -14.93
C ILE A 281 -12.84 -4.61 -14.06
N ALA A 282 -13.58 -5.73 -14.04
CA ALA A 282 -13.23 -6.88 -13.22
C ALA A 282 -11.90 -7.54 -13.65
N VAL A 283 -11.65 -7.63 -14.96
CA VAL A 283 -10.40 -8.18 -15.51
C VAL A 283 -9.22 -7.26 -15.19
N ALA A 284 -9.40 -5.93 -15.29
CA ALA A 284 -8.36 -4.95 -14.94
C ALA A 284 -7.95 -5.05 -13.45
N TYR A 285 -8.93 -5.16 -12.55
CA TYR A 285 -8.68 -5.39 -11.13
C TYR A 285 -7.93 -6.71 -10.91
N ALA A 286 -8.46 -7.82 -11.43
CA ALA A 286 -7.94 -9.16 -11.19
C ALA A 286 -6.54 -9.39 -11.76
N GLY A 287 -6.27 -8.83 -12.95
CA GLY A 287 -4.96 -8.87 -13.58
C GLY A 287 -3.91 -8.18 -12.72
N THR A 288 -4.23 -6.96 -12.24
CA THR A 288 -3.33 -6.18 -11.39
C THR A 288 -3.05 -6.88 -10.06
N TYR A 289 -4.09 -7.39 -9.41
CA TYR A 289 -3.98 -8.12 -8.15
C TYR A 289 -3.09 -9.36 -8.30
N ALA A 290 -3.33 -10.17 -9.33
CA ALA A 290 -2.54 -11.37 -9.58
C ALA A 290 -1.07 -11.04 -9.89
N THR A 291 -0.78 -9.98 -10.66
CA THR A 291 0.60 -9.50 -10.88
C THR A 291 1.25 -9.10 -9.57
N GLY A 292 0.58 -8.25 -8.79
CA GLY A 292 1.10 -7.76 -7.51
C GLY A 292 1.43 -8.90 -6.56
N MET A 293 0.55 -9.89 -6.45
CA MET A 293 0.78 -11.09 -5.65
C MET A 293 1.96 -11.93 -6.14
N ALA A 294 2.21 -11.99 -7.45
CA ALA A 294 3.36 -12.70 -8.01
C ALA A 294 4.68 -12.01 -7.65
N VAL A 295 4.72 -10.68 -7.79
CA VAL A 295 5.88 -9.86 -7.40
C VAL A 295 6.13 -9.97 -5.90
N PHE A 296 5.08 -9.78 -5.09
CA PHE A 296 5.12 -9.94 -3.65
C PHE A 296 5.65 -11.31 -3.24
N THR A 297 5.09 -12.40 -3.77
CA THR A 297 5.52 -13.76 -3.41
C THR A 297 6.98 -13.99 -3.75
N TRP A 298 7.45 -13.44 -4.86
CA TRP A 298 8.84 -13.59 -5.26
C TRP A 298 9.80 -12.87 -4.30
N TYR A 299 9.53 -11.60 -3.97
CA TYR A 299 10.37 -10.86 -3.02
C TYR A 299 10.26 -11.39 -1.58
N ALA A 300 9.05 -11.74 -1.13
CA ALA A 300 8.80 -12.17 0.25
C ALA A 300 9.30 -13.60 0.53
N HIS A 301 9.29 -14.49 -0.47
CA HIS A 301 9.57 -15.91 -0.27
C HIS A 301 10.64 -16.50 -1.21
N GLY A 302 11.24 -15.69 -2.09
CA GLY A 302 12.24 -16.14 -3.06
C GLY A 302 11.71 -17.13 -4.12
N ARG A 303 10.40 -17.38 -4.18
CA ARG A 303 9.78 -18.39 -5.04
C ARG A 303 8.76 -17.81 -6.00
N LYS A 304 8.65 -18.43 -7.17
CA LYS A 304 7.65 -18.05 -8.18
C LYS A 304 6.29 -18.65 -7.84
N LEU A 305 5.21 -17.92 -8.11
CA LEU A 305 3.88 -18.51 -8.08
C LEU A 305 3.71 -19.54 -9.20
N THR A 306 3.08 -20.67 -8.88
CA THR A 306 2.75 -21.68 -9.88
C THR A 306 1.64 -21.18 -10.81
N PRO A 307 1.57 -21.64 -12.07
CA PRO A 307 0.48 -21.28 -12.97
C PRO A 307 -0.91 -21.60 -12.42
N ALA A 308 -1.04 -22.69 -11.63
CA ALA A 308 -2.29 -23.06 -10.98
C ALA A 308 -2.69 -22.02 -9.91
N ARG A 309 -1.76 -21.61 -9.05
CA ARG A 309 -2.01 -20.60 -8.02
C ARG A 309 -2.30 -19.22 -8.64
N MET A 310 -1.60 -18.85 -9.70
CA MET A 310 -1.89 -17.63 -10.46
C MET A 310 -3.32 -17.61 -11.00
N ARG A 311 -3.78 -18.72 -11.60
CA ARG A 311 -5.17 -18.84 -12.09
C ARG A 311 -6.19 -18.76 -10.95
N GLN A 312 -5.89 -19.34 -9.81
CA GLN A 312 -6.76 -19.29 -8.63
C GLN A 312 -6.90 -17.84 -8.11
N LEU A 313 -5.77 -17.18 -7.85
CA LEU A 313 -5.76 -15.77 -7.39
C LEU A 313 -6.50 -14.86 -8.37
N TYR A 314 -6.30 -15.05 -9.67
CA TYR A 314 -7.04 -14.30 -10.68
C TYR A 314 -8.55 -14.53 -10.61
N LYS A 315 -9.01 -15.77 -10.41
CA LYS A 315 -10.45 -16.08 -10.29
C LYS A 315 -11.06 -15.43 -9.04
N GLU A 316 -10.38 -15.55 -7.90
CA GLU A 316 -10.77 -14.95 -6.62
C GLU A 316 -10.87 -13.42 -6.77
N ALA A 317 -9.81 -12.79 -7.31
CA ALA A 317 -9.77 -11.36 -7.55
C ALA A 317 -10.78 -10.89 -8.61
N ALA A 318 -11.14 -11.73 -9.60
CA ALA A 318 -12.17 -11.38 -10.58
C ALA A 318 -13.57 -11.34 -9.97
N ILE A 319 -13.86 -12.18 -8.97
CA ILE A 319 -15.12 -12.12 -8.21
C ILE A 319 -15.17 -10.82 -7.42
N GLU A 320 -14.10 -10.49 -6.69
CA GLU A 320 -14.01 -9.22 -5.96
C GLU A 320 -14.10 -8.02 -6.93
N GLY A 321 -13.35 -8.06 -8.02
CA GLY A 321 -13.34 -7.05 -9.06
C GLY A 321 -14.72 -6.81 -9.67
N LYS A 322 -15.55 -7.84 -9.84
CA LYS A 322 -16.96 -7.68 -10.25
C LYS A 322 -17.78 -6.94 -9.19
N ALA A 323 -17.59 -7.23 -7.91
CA ALA A 323 -18.28 -6.52 -6.83
C ALA A 323 -17.87 -5.04 -6.79
N ARG A 324 -16.56 -4.74 -6.91
CA ARG A 324 -16.03 -3.37 -7.01
C ARG A 324 -16.52 -2.66 -8.28
N ALA A 325 -16.56 -3.35 -9.41
CA ALA A 325 -17.06 -2.82 -10.68
C ALA A 325 -18.52 -2.35 -10.58
N LYS A 326 -19.39 -3.10 -9.89
CA LYS A 326 -20.78 -2.68 -9.65
C LYS A 326 -20.88 -1.38 -8.86
N ALA A 327 -19.92 -1.11 -7.96
CA ALA A 327 -19.87 0.14 -7.20
C ALA A 327 -19.34 1.32 -8.03
N LEU A 328 -18.47 1.06 -9.02
CA LEU A 328 -17.89 2.08 -9.90
C LEU A 328 -18.83 2.49 -11.06
N ILE A 329 -19.78 1.63 -11.45
CA ILE A 329 -20.74 1.94 -12.52
C ILE A 329 -21.93 2.74 -11.96
N PRO A 330 -22.21 3.97 -12.44
CA PRO A 330 -23.32 4.77 -11.96
C PRO A 330 -24.68 4.11 -12.24
N LYS A 331 -25.58 4.08 -11.25
CA LYS A 331 -26.91 3.45 -11.34
C LYS A 331 -27.87 4.12 -12.34
N LYS A 332 -27.63 5.39 -12.69
CA LYS A 332 -28.43 6.13 -13.69
C LYS A 332 -27.60 6.30 -14.95
N ARG A 333 -28.10 5.80 -16.09
CA ARG A 333 -27.60 6.21 -17.41
C ARG A 333 -27.74 7.73 -17.50
N PRO A 334 -26.71 8.51 -17.87
CA PRO A 334 -26.93 9.90 -18.19
C PRO A 334 -27.92 9.93 -19.37
N HIS A 335 -29.10 10.51 -19.16
CA HIS A 335 -30.00 10.83 -20.24
C HIS A 335 -29.32 11.92 -21.08
N LEU A 336 -28.51 11.52 -22.07
CA LEU A 336 -28.11 12.45 -23.12
C LEU A 336 -29.38 12.88 -23.84
N ARG A 337 -29.89 14.07 -23.50
CA ARG A 337 -30.81 14.80 -24.36
C ARG A 337 -30.02 15.21 -25.59
N LEU A 338 -30.03 14.37 -26.62
CA LEU A 338 -29.56 14.76 -27.94
C LEU A 338 -30.38 15.99 -28.38
N PRO A 339 -29.73 17.10 -28.80
CA PRO A 339 -30.46 18.22 -29.39
C PRO A 339 -31.19 17.73 -30.63
N LEU A 340 -32.51 17.90 -30.67
CA LEU A 340 -33.30 17.62 -31.87
C LEU A 340 -32.75 18.45 -33.04
N PRO A 341 -32.61 17.87 -34.25
CA PRO A 341 -32.11 18.60 -35.39
C PRO A 341 -33.04 19.78 -35.72
N ARG A 342 -32.49 20.99 -35.71
CA ARG A 342 -33.18 22.19 -36.19
C ARG A 342 -33.60 21.95 -37.65
N ARG A 343 -34.91 21.90 -37.91
CA ARG A 343 -35.48 21.92 -39.27
C ARG A 343 -34.90 23.13 -40.02
N LYS A 344 -34.10 22.88 -41.05
CA LYS A 344 -33.67 23.93 -42.00
C LYS A 344 -34.92 24.49 -42.67
N HIS A 345 -35.15 25.80 -42.55
CA HIS A 345 -36.12 26.49 -43.39
C HIS A 345 -35.71 26.35 -44.85
N GLN A 346 -36.57 25.70 -45.61
CA GLN A 346 -36.51 25.61 -47.06
C GLN A 346 -36.86 26.99 -47.61
N LYS A 347 -35.84 27.78 -48.01
CA LYS A 347 -36.08 28.95 -48.85
C LYS A 347 -36.44 28.43 -50.24
N SER A 348 -37.69 28.62 -50.62
CA SER A 348 -38.19 28.48 -51.98
C SER A 348 -37.41 29.44 -52.89
N ILE A 349 -36.67 28.88 -53.85
CA ILE A 349 -36.14 29.62 -54.99
C ILE A 349 -37.31 29.75 -55.98
N ILE A 350 -37.77 30.97 -56.19
CA ILE A 350 -38.65 31.33 -57.31
C ILE A 350 -37.71 31.66 -58.48
N PHE A 351 -37.87 30.95 -59.59
CA PHE A 351 -37.27 31.27 -60.89
C PHE A 351 -38.13 32.33 -61.57
N ASP A 352 -37.50 33.39 -62.09
CA ASP A 352 -37.97 34.12 -63.27
C ASP A 352 -37.11 33.68 -64.47
#